data_AF-A0A1Q9YA32-F1
#
_entry.id   AF-A0A1Q9YA32-F1
#
_cell.length_a   1.000
_cell.length_b   1.000
_cell.length_c   1.000
_cell.angle_alpha   90.00
_cell.angle_beta   90.00
_cell.angle_gamma   90.00
#
_symmetry.space_group_name_H-M   'P 1'
#
loop_
_entity.id
_entity.type
_entity.pdbx_description
1 polymer ?
#
loop_
_entity_poly.entity_id
_entity_poly.type
_entity_poly.pdbx_seq_one_letter_code
_entity_poly.pdbx_strand_id
1 'polypeptide(L)'
;MKGATSSEDAVTTKLQGGRFLNAILDGECINFNGFLSTTSSYHAAMQFSGRMASSGMGEPEYVVDLTKSDMENEVLRRQLKKELESGNCNTGSVLFYMKSSNAAGMSVNAAKVALGESEDRLDSEDELLLAPGHYLTPEQVVKSADGIIVIGQLRNGAER
;
A
#
# COMPACT_ATOMS: atom_id res chain seq x y z
N MET A 1 -6.36 -5.55 -3.97
CA MET A 1 -5.76 -4.45 -4.78
C MET A 1 -5.87 -4.77 -6.26
N LYS A 2 -6.50 -3.91 -7.09
CA LYS A 2 -6.54 -4.08 -8.56
C LYS A 2 -5.66 -3.00 -9.21
N GLY A 3 -4.39 -3.33 -9.48
CA GLY A 3 -3.45 -2.53 -10.27
C GLY A 3 -2.75 -1.40 -9.51
N ALA A 4 -1.45 -1.54 -9.28
CA ALA A 4 -0.54 -0.49 -8.81
C ALA A 4 0.73 -0.58 -9.65
N THR A 5 1.19 0.53 -10.22
CA THR A 5 2.40 0.57 -11.04
C THR A 5 3.30 1.74 -10.61
N SER A 6 4.61 1.50 -10.66
CA SER A 6 5.63 2.55 -10.56
C SER A 6 6.11 3.04 -11.94
N SER A 7 5.50 2.55 -13.04
CA SER A 7 5.78 2.92 -14.43
C SER A 7 4.48 3.22 -15.20
N GLU A 8 4.59 3.88 -16.36
CA GLU A 8 3.48 4.21 -17.29
C GLU A 8 2.76 3.00 -17.92
N ASP A 9 2.94 1.78 -17.42
CA ASP A 9 2.24 0.60 -17.92
C ASP A 9 0.80 0.55 -17.38
N ALA A 10 -0.12 1.17 -18.11
CA ALA A 10 -1.53 1.37 -17.73
C ALA A 10 -2.36 0.08 -17.53
N VAL A 11 -1.81 -1.12 -17.77
CA VAL A 11 -2.59 -2.38 -17.83
C VAL A 11 -1.83 -3.57 -17.24
N THR A 12 -1.34 -3.48 -16.00
CA THR A 12 -0.94 -4.70 -15.27
C THR A 12 -1.47 -4.73 -13.84
N THR A 13 -2.02 -5.89 -13.44
CA THR A 13 -2.55 -6.15 -12.09
C THR A 13 -1.51 -6.78 -11.17
N LYS A 14 -0.27 -6.99 -11.64
CA LYS A 14 0.79 -7.66 -10.90
C LYS A 14 1.86 -6.64 -10.47
N LEU A 15 1.90 -6.38 -9.17
CA LEU A 15 3.01 -5.66 -8.54
C LEU A 15 4.29 -6.50 -8.67
N GLN A 16 5.29 -5.99 -9.40
CA GLN A 16 6.64 -6.52 -9.32
C GLN A 16 7.27 -6.00 -8.04
N GLY A 17 7.04 -6.70 -6.92
CA GLY A 17 7.36 -6.24 -5.56
C GLY A 17 8.76 -5.67 -5.39
N GLY A 18 9.77 -6.26 -6.03
CA GLY A 18 11.14 -5.74 -5.97
C GLY A 18 11.35 -4.42 -6.73
N ARG A 19 10.91 -4.33 -7.99
CA ARG A 19 11.00 -3.06 -8.73
C ARG A 19 10.20 -1.97 -8.06
N PHE A 20 9.03 -2.34 -7.55
CA PHE A 20 8.14 -1.47 -6.81
C PHE A 20 8.78 -0.90 -5.55
N LEU A 21 9.37 -1.75 -4.71
CA LEU A 21 10.05 -1.30 -3.50
C LEU A 21 11.25 -0.41 -3.84
N ASN A 22 12.01 -0.74 -4.89
CA ASN A 22 13.14 0.09 -5.29
C ASN A 22 12.70 1.51 -5.70
N ALA A 23 11.62 1.63 -6.49
CA ALA A 23 11.04 2.93 -6.87
C ALA A 23 10.64 3.77 -5.65
N ILE A 24 9.99 3.16 -4.66
CA ILE A 24 9.65 3.82 -3.39
C ILE A 24 10.91 4.32 -2.68
N LEU A 25 11.94 3.48 -2.61
CA LEU A 25 13.22 3.84 -1.97
C LEU A 25 13.98 4.91 -2.78
N ASP A 26 13.61 5.16 -4.03
CA ASP A 26 14.08 6.28 -4.84
C ASP A 26 13.22 7.55 -4.70
N GLY A 27 12.17 7.49 -3.88
CA GLY A 27 11.28 8.63 -3.62
C GLY A 27 10.18 8.80 -4.66
N GLU A 28 9.95 7.80 -5.51
CA GLU A 28 8.90 7.86 -6.52
C GLU A 28 7.50 7.73 -5.89
N CYS A 29 6.54 8.48 -6.42
CA CYS A 29 5.13 8.26 -6.14
C CYS A 29 4.65 6.96 -6.78
N ILE A 30 3.66 6.34 -6.15
CA ILE A 30 3.01 5.14 -6.67
C ILE A 30 1.69 5.54 -7.30
N ASN A 31 1.50 5.20 -8.58
CA ASN A 31 0.27 5.50 -9.28
C ASN A 31 -0.67 4.28 -9.28
N PHE A 32 -1.94 4.53 -8.96
CA PHE A 32 -2.99 3.52 -8.96
C PHE A 32 -3.96 3.78 -10.12
N ASN A 33 -3.73 3.06 -11.21
CA ASN A 33 -4.49 3.20 -12.45
C ASN A 33 -5.80 2.40 -12.47
N GLY A 34 -6.07 1.61 -11.43
CA GLY A 34 -7.29 0.84 -11.25
C GLY A 34 -8.07 1.25 -10.00
N PHE A 35 -9.24 0.66 -9.82
CA PHE A 35 -10.00 0.82 -8.58
C PHE A 35 -9.23 0.24 -7.39
N LEU A 36 -9.15 1.01 -6.31
CA LEU A 36 -8.56 0.53 -5.06
C LEU A 36 -9.67 0.11 -4.11
N SER A 37 -9.77 -1.20 -3.92
CA SER A 37 -10.49 -1.78 -2.78
C SER A 37 -9.58 -1.68 -1.56
N THR A 38 -10.02 -0.89 -0.59
CA THR A 38 -9.31 -0.54 0.65
C THR A 38 -10.25 -0.66 1.84
N THR A 39 -9.73 -0.60 3.06
CA THR A 39 -10.53 -0.72 4.28
C THR A 39 -9.88 0.11 5.39
N SER A 40 -10.70 0.59 6.33
CA SER A 40 -10.22 1.21 7.56
C SER A 40 -9.73 0.17 8.60
N SER A 41 -10.06 -1.11 8.39
CA SER A 41 -9.75 -2.22 9.29
C SER A 41 -8.46 -2.95 8.90
N TYR A 42 -7.46 -2.90 9.77
CA TYR A 42 -6.22 -3.68 9.59
C TYR A 42 -6.50 -5.18 9.43
N HIS A 43 -7.46 -5.72 10.21
CA HIS A 43 -7.80 -7.14 10.15
C HIS A 43 -8.36 -7.53 8.78
N ALA A 44 -9.26 -6.71 8.22
CA ALA A 44 -9.81 -6.92 6.88
C ALA A 44 -8.73 -6.74 5.80
N ALA A 45 -7.85 -5.74 5.93
CA ALA A 45 -6.74 -5.52 5.00
C ALA A 45 -5.81 -6.75 4.90
N MET A 46 -5.54 -7.41 6.03
CA MET A 46 -4.74 -8.63 6.05
C MET A 46 -5.42 -9.80 5.34
N GLN A 47 -6.75 -9.94 5.45
CA GLN A 47 -7.49 -10.99 4.73
C GLN A 47 -7.37 -10.84 3.21
N PHE A 48 -7.34 -9.61 2.69
CA PHE A 48 -7.10 -9.34 1.26
C PHE A 48 -5.71 -9.74 0.77
N SER A 49 -4.72 -9.85 1.67
CA SER A 49 -3.36 -10.26 1.31
C SER A 49 -3.20 -11.78 1.12
N GLY A 50 -4.27 -12.56 1.34
CA GLY A 50 -4.22 -14.02 1.31
C GLY A 50 -3.48 -14.64 2.51
N ARG A 51 -3.06 -13.82 3.48
CA ARG A 51 -2.50 -14.27 4.76
C ARG A 51 -3.58 -14.32 5.84
N MET A 52 -3.41 -15.23 6.79
CA MET A 52 -4.21 -15.17 8.02
C MET A 52 -3.83 -13.89 8.77
N ALA A 53 -4.81 -13.14 9.26
CA ALA A 53 -4.54 -11.91 10.02
C ALA A 53 -3.70 -12.15 11.29
N SER A 54 -3.71 -13.39 11.82
CA SER A 54 -2.85 -13.83 12.93
C SER A 54 -1.37 -13.94 12.57
N SER A 55 -1.04 -14.07 11.28
CA SER A 55 0.35 -14.12 10.80
C SER A 55 1.00 -12.75 10.71
N GLY A 56 0.20 -11.69 10.50
CA GLY A 56 0.71 -10.33 10.35
C GLY A 56 1.78 -10.17 9.26
N MET A 57 2.65 -9.17 9.48
CA MET A 57 3.83 -8.87 8.66
C MET A 57 5.14 -9.33 9.32
N GLY A 58 5.05 -10.09 10.41
CA GLY A 58 6.18 -10.42 11.29
C GLY A 58 6.61 -9.24 12.16
N GLU A 59 7.69 -9.41 12.93
CA GLU A 59 8.24 -8.35 13.76
C GLU A 59 8.86 -7.23 12.88
N PRO A 60 8.62 -5.94 13.20
CA PRO A 60 9.31 -4.83 12.57
C PRO A 60 10.81 -4.86 12.90
N GLU A 61 11.66 -4.78 11.87
CA GLU A 61 13.11 -4.78 12.03
C GLU A 61 13.64 -3.34 12.09
N TYR A 62 13.27 -2.51 11.12
CA TYR A 62 13.65 -1.09 11.06
C TYR A 62 12.75 -0.29 10.13
N VAL A 63 12.84 1.04 10.22
CA VAL A 63 12.04 1.99 9.44
C VAL A 63 12.96 2.90 8.63
N VAL A 64 12.67 3.02 7.34
CA VAL A 64 13.25 4.04 6.46
C VAL A 64 12.25 5.19 6.36
N ASP A 65 12.63 6.38 6.81
CA ASP A 65 11.81 7.59 6.79
C ASP A 65 12.16 8.44 5.57
N LEU A 66 11.42 8.26 4.47
CA LEU A 66 11.68 8.93 3.19
C LEU A 66 11.50 10.46 3.24
N THR A 67 10.96 11.00 4.33
CA THR A 67 10.83 12.45 4.53
C THR A 67 12.10 13.11 5.08
N LYS A 68 13.08 12.30 5.52
CA LYS A 68 14.32 12.77 6.12
C LYS A 68 15.53 12.50 5.24
N SER A 69 16.44 13.46 5.21
CA SER A 69 17.70 13.40 4.46
C SER A 69 18.93 13.25 5.36
N ASP A 70 18.76 12.80 6.61
CA ASP A 70 19.87 12.56 7.52
C ASP A 70 20.66 11.29 7.15
N MET A 71 21.91 11.22 7.63
CA MET A 71 22.84 10.15 7.28
C MET A 71 22.38 8.78 7.80
N GLU A 72 21.77 8.73 8.98
CA GLU A 72 21.32 7.47 9.57
C GLU A 72 20.23 6.85 8.69
N ASN A 73 19.28 7.69 8.25
CA ASN A 73 18.21 7.26 7.38
C ASN A 73 18.70 6.85 5.97
N GLU A 74 19.68 7.56 5.42
CA GLU A 74 20.30 7.17 4.14
C GLU A 74 21.02 5.81 4.23
N VAL A 75 21.64 5.51 5.37
CA VAL A 75 22.24 4.18 5.61
C VAL A 75 21.17 3.09 5.61
N LEU A 76 20.04 3.30 6.29
CA LEU A 76 18.93 2.35 6.30
C LEU A 76 18.32 2.17 4.90
N ARG A 77 18.15 3.25 4.14
CA ARG A 77 17.66 3.20 2.75
C ARG A 77 18.57 2.35 1.87
N ARG A 78 19.89 2.56 1.93
CA ARG A 78 20.88 1.78 1.18
C ARG A 78 20.94 0.33 1.63
N GLN A 79 20.82 0.08 2.93
CA GLN A 79 20.78 -1.28 3.48
C GLN A 79 19.58 -2.05 2.92
N LEU A 80 18.39 -1.46 2.94
CA LEU A 80 17.19 -2.09 2.40
C LEU A 80 17.28 -2.33 0.90
N LYS A 81 17.86 -1.40 0.13
CA LYS A 81 18.14 -1.62 -1.30
C LYS A 81 19.06 -2.81 -1.53
N LYS A 82 20.13 -2.93 -0.74
CA LYS A 82 21.07 -4.05 -0.83
C LYS A 82 20.41 -5.38 -0.47
N GLU A 83 19.57 -5.40 0.57
CA GLU A 83 18.79 -6.59 0.95
C GLU A 83 17.79 -7.00 -0.14
N LEU A 84 17.19 -6.01 -0.78
CA LEU A 84 16.30 -6.22 -1.91
C LEU A 84 17.04 -6.82 -3.12
N GLU A 85 18.20 -6.29 -3.48
CA GLU A 85 19.05 -6.80 -4.56
C GLU A 85 19.54 -8.24 -4.29
N SER A 86 19.84 -8.55 -3.02
CA SER A 86 20.30 -9.88 -2.62
C SER A 86 19.18 -10.90 -2.39
N GLY A 87 17.90 -10.52 -2.59
CA GLY A 87 16.74 -11.40 -2.36
C GLY A 87 16.43 -11.66 -0.89
N ASN A 88 17.00 -10.90 0.04
CA ASN A 88 16.77 -11.00 1.49
C ASN A 88 15.59 -10.15 1.97
N CYS A 89 14.80 -9.62 1.04
CA CYS A 89 13.63 -8.81 1.32
C CYS A 89 12.36 -9.50 0.77
N ASN A 90 11.44 -9.88 1.65
CA ASN A 90 10.16 -10.45 1.23
C ASN A 90 9.24 -9.35 0.66
N THR A 91 9.24 -9.21 -0.66
CA THR A 91 8.36 -8.28 -1.37
C THR A 91 7.08 -8.95 -1.90
N GLY A 92 6.87 -10.23 -1.58
CA GLY A 92 5.65 -10.97 -1.93
C GLY A 92 4.44 -10.56 -1.10
N SER A 93 4.62 -9.76 -0.05
CA SER A 93 3.55 -9.21 0.76
C SER A 93 3.87 -7.78 1.14
N VAL A 94 3.01 -6.87 0.68
CA VAL A 94 3.13 -5.43 0.93
C VAL A 94 1.82 -4.94 1.51
N LEU A 95 1.90 -4.28 2.66
CA LEU A 95 0.76 -3.63 3.31
C LEU A 95 0.87 -2.13 3.15
N PHE A 96 -0.23 -1.47 2.80
CA PHE A 96 -0.28 -0.02 2.65
C PHE A 96 -1.08 0.60 3.79
N TYR A 97 -0.46 1.56 4.46
CA TYR A 97 -1.14 2.47 5.36
C TYR A 97 -1.25 3.83 4.67
N MET A 98 -2.46 4.16 4.24
CA MET A 98 -2.73 5.32 3.41
C MET A 98 -3.42 6.41 4.22
N LYS A 99 -2.73 7.52 4.44
CA LYS A 99 -3.32 8.74 4.99
C LYS A 99 -4.00 9.48 3.84
N SER A 100 -5.31 9.34 3.72
CA SER A 100 -6.08 9.95 2.64
C SER A 100 -6.49 11.38 2.98
N SER A 101 -6.28 12.31 2.05
CA SER A 101 -6.91 13.63 2.07
C SER A 101 -7.53 13.91 0.71
N ASN A 102 -8.83 14.26 0.69
CA ASN A 102 -9.58 14.54 -0.55
C ASN A 102 -9.54 13.37 -1.57
N ALA A 103 -9.59 12.12 -1.08
CA ALA A 103 -9.67 10.94 -1.94
C ALA A 103 -11.07 10.83 -2.56
N ALA A 104 -11.14 10.48 -3.85
CA ALA A 104 -12.41 10.19 -4.49
C ALA A 104 -12.75 8.70 -4.35
N GLY A 105 -13.75 8.42 -3.54
CA GLY A 105 -14.23 7.06 -3.35
C GLY A 105 -15.61 7.02 -2.74
N MET A 106 -16.10 5.80 -2.54
CA MET A 106 -17.35 5.52 -1.85
C MET A 106 -17.13 4.43 -0.81
N SER A 107 -17.87 4.53 0.30
CA SER A 107 -18.07 3.39 1.18
C SER A 107 -19.07 2.45 0.52
N VAL A 108 -18.66 1.20 0.29
CA VAL A 108 -19.53 0.17 -0.30
C VAL A 108 -20.70 -0.12 0.63
N ASN A 109 -20.43 -0.19 1.94
CA ASN A 109 -21.46 -0.37 2.96
C ASN A 109 -22.50 0.75 2.94
N ALA A 110 -22.07 2.01 2.85
CA ALA A 110 -23.00 3.14 2.78
C ALA A 110 -23.88 3.09 1.52
N ALA A 111 -23.32 2.63 0.39
CA ALA A 111 -24.08 2.46 -0.85
C ALA A 111 -25.15 1.36 -0.71
N LYS A 112 -24.81 0.21 -0.12
CA LYS A 112 -25.77 -0.88 0.15
C LYS A 112 -26.93 -0.44 1.02
N VAL A 113 -26.65 0.27 2.12
CA VAL A 113 -27.66 0.83 3.03
C VAL A 113 -28.60 1.78 2.27
N ALA A 114 -28.04 2.66 1.43
CA ALA A 114 -28.85 3.58 0.63
C ALA A 114 -29.74 2.88 -0.41
N LEU A 115 -29.30 1.73 -0.93
CA LEU A 115 -30.04 0.90 -1.89
C LEU A 115 -31.05 -0.05 -1.22
N GLY A 116 -31.08 -0.11 0.12
CA GLY A 116 -31.97 -1.00 0.87
C GLY A 116 -31.59 -2.48 0.77
N GLU A 117 -30.31 -2.77 0.48
CA GLU A 117 -29.79 -4.13 0.47
C GLU A 117 -29.62 -4.64 1.91
N SER A 118 -29.89 -5.93 2.13
CA SER A 118 -29.75 -6.57 3.45
C SER A 118 -28.29 -6.74 3.85
N GLU A 119 -28.00 -6.68 5.16
CA GLU A 119 -26.64 -6.87 5.68
C GLU A 119 -26.05 -8.23 5.25
N ASP A 120 -24.87 -8.19 4.64
CA ASP A 120 -24.07 -9.35 4.23
C ASP A 120 -22.82 -9.49 5.11
N ARG A 121 -22.23 -10.69 5.18
CA ARG A 121 -20.95 -10.92 5.91
C ARG A 121 -19.81 -9.99 5.49
N LEU A 122 -19.84 -9.51 4.25
CA LEU A 122 -18.86 -8.59 3.67
C LEU A 122 -18.96 -7.17 4.26
N ASP A 123 -20.05 -6.83 4.95
CA ASP A 123 -20.22 -5.48 5.51
C ASP A 123 -19.28 -5.23 6.71
N SER A 124 -18.74 -6.29 7.30
CA SER A 124 -17.69 -6.18 8.33
C SER A 124 -16.32 -5.73 7.79
N GLU A 125 -16.15 -5.69 6.48
CA GLU A 125 -14.88 -5.28 5.84
C GLU A 125 -14.67 -3.76 5.83
N ASP A 126 -15.70 -2.95 6.12
CA ASP A 126 -15.68 -1.48 5.99
C ASP A 126 -14.96 -1.01 4.72
N GLU A 127 -15.40 -1.57 3.59
CA GLU A 127 -14.73 -1.36 2.31
C GLU A 127 -14.94 0.07 1.80
N LEU A 128 -13.81 0.70 1.50
CA LEU A 128 -13.71 1.96 0.78
C LEU A 128 -13.18 1.65 -0.62
N LEU A 129 -14.02 1.85 -1.63
CA LEU A 129 -13.65 1.72 -3.03
C LEU A 129 -13.27 3.08 -3.60
N LEU A 130 -11.99 3.24 -3.94
CA LEU A 130 -11.46 4.47 -4.52
C LEU A 130 -11.42 4.38 -6.05
N ALA A 131 -11.76 5.49 -6.71
CA ALA A 131 -11.71 5.59 -8.16
C ALA A 131 -10.26 5.47 -8.69
N PRO A 132 -10.06 5.09 -9.96
CA PRO A 132 -8.75 5.17 -10.60
C PRO A 132 -8.16 6.60 -10.58
N GLY A 133 -6.83 6.71 -10.62
CA GLY A 133 -6.13 8.01 -10.68
C GLY A 133 -5.69 8.55 -9.33
N HIS A 134 -5.66 7.71 -8.29
CA HIS A 134 -4.99 8.06 -7.04
C HIS A 134 -3.50 7.81 -7.15
N TYR A 135 -2.73 8.59 -6.40
CA TYR A 135 -1.32 8.32 -6.18
C TYR A 135 -0.98 8.37 -4.69
N LEU A 136 -0.02 7.53 -4.29
CA LEU A 136 0.55 7.51 -2.95
C LEU A 136 1.94 8.13 -3.00
N THR A 137 2.15 9.18 -2.21
CA THR A 137 3.48 9.68 -1.90
C THR A 137 3.99 8.93 -0.67
N PRO A 138 4.98 8.03 -0.80
CA PRO A 138 5.52 7.29 0.32
C PRO A 138 6.24 8.23 1.29
N GLU A 139 6.00 8.05 2.58
CA GLU A 139 6.69 8.79 3.64
C GLU A 139 7.60 7.86 4.45
N GLN A 140 7.18 6.61 4.67
CA GLN A 140 7.97 5.65 5.42
C GLN A 140 7.83 4.24 4.84
N VAL A 141 8.91 3.47 4.94
CA VAL A 141 8.94 2.04 4.64
C VAL A 141 9.38 1.29 5.88
N VAL A 142 8.53 0.42 6.39
CA VAL A 142 8.87 -0.49 7.49
C VAL A 142 9.29 -1.81 6.90
N LYS A 143 10.54 -2.21 7.17
CA LYS A 143 11.01 -3.56 6.91
C LYS A 143 10.55 -4.44 8.07
N SER A 144 9.82 -5.51 7.77
CA SER A 144 9.41 -6.51 8.74
C SER A 144 9.92 -7.88 8.32
N ALA A 145 9.93 -8.84 9.25
CA ALA A 145 10.43 -10.19 9.00
C ALA A 145 9.74 -10.87 7.80
N ASP A 146 8.42 -10.71 7.70
CA ASP A 146 7.62 -11.43 6.70
C ASP A 146 7.04 -10.53 5.60
N GLY A 147 7.45 -9.26 5.50
CA GLY A 147 6.95 -8.37 4.46
C GLY A 147 7.38 -6.92 4.62
N ILE A 148 6.71 -6.06 3.85
CA ILE A 148 6.96 -4.61 3.85
C ILE A 148 5.69 -3.84 4.13
N ILE A 149 5.77 -2.83 4.99
CA ILE A 149 4.68 -1.88 5.21
C ILE A 149 5.09 -0.53 4.62
N VAL A 150 4.24 0.02 3.75
CA VAL A 150 4.43 1.34 3.14
C VAL A 150 3.42 2.30 3.75
N ILE A 151 3.92 3.36 4.36
CA ILE A 151 3.13 4.44 4.95
C ILE A 151 3.26 5.66 4.05
N GLY A 152 2.14 6.30 3.69
CA GLY A 152 2.20 7.51 2.86
C GLY A 152 0.90 8.29 2.77
N GLN A 153 0.94 9.38 2.01
CA GLN A 153 -0.20 10.24 1.72
C GLN A 153 -0.87 9.84 0.42
N LEU A 154 -2.15 9.50 0.50
CA LEU A 154 -2.95 9.17 -0.69
C LEU A 154 -3.72 10.42 -1.14
N ARG A 155 -3.57 10.76 -2.42
CA ARG A 155 -4.23 11.90 -3.06
C ARG A 155 -4.87 11.47 -4.37
N ASN A 156 -5.86 12.24 -4.81
CA ASN A 156 -6.52 12.06 -6.10
C ASN A 156 -6.03 13.12 -7.11
N GLY A 157 -5.71 12.71 -8.33
CA GLY A 157 -5.26 13.57 -9.41
C GLY A 157 -3.89 13.16 -9.97
N ALA A 158 -3.35 13.96 -10.88
CA ALA A 158 -1.99 13.79 -11.38
C ALA A 158 -0.98 14.38 -10.38
N GLU A 159 0.16 13.71 -10.21
CA GLU A 159 1.35 14.28 -9.57
C GLU A 159 1.65 15.65 -10.23
N ARG A 160 1.77 16.70 -9.42
CA ARG A 160 2.10 18.06 -9.91
C ARG A 160 3.59 18.30 -9.82
#